data_AF-A0A851FRA1-F1
#
_entry.id   AF-A0A851FRA1-F1
#
_cell.length_a   1.000
_cell.length_b   1.000
_cell.length_c   1.000
_cell.angle_alpha   90.00
_cell.angle_beta   90.00
_cell.angle_gamma   90.00
#
_symmetry.space_group_name_H-M   'P 1'
#
loop_
_entity.id
_entity.type
_entity.pdbx_description
1 polymer ?
#
loop_
_entity_poly.entity_id
_entity_poly.type
_entity_poly.pdbx_seq_one_letter_code
_entity_poly.pdbx_strand_id
1 'polypeptide(L)'
;ENPAQIGRGYVAITILDINDNAPEFAMDYETTVCENAQPGQVIQKISAIDKDDPPNGHQFYFSLTAEAANNHNFTLQDNKG
;
A
#
# COMPACT_ATOMS: atom_id res chain seq x y z
N GLU A 1 -62.98 -5.61 18.78
CA GLU A 1 -61.88 -4.63 18.69
C GLU A 1 -60.54 -5.34 18.96
N ASN A 2 -59.65 -5.42 17.97
CA ASN A 2 -58.28 -5.92 18.13
C ASN A 2 -57.32 -4.71 18.01
N PRO A 3 -56.57 -4.32 19.05
CA PRO A 3 -55.73 -3.13 18.98
C PRO A 3 -54.59 -3.32 17.97
N ALA A 4 -54.23 -2.24 17.27
CA ALA A 4 -53.08 -2.25 16.36
C ALA A 4 -51.80 -2.53 17.16
N GLN A 5 -51.11 -3.61 16.82
CA GLN A 5 -49.81 -3.94 17.41
C GLN A 5 -48.70 -3.35 16.55
N ILE A 6 -47.72 -2.72 17.19
CA ILE A 6 -46.52 -2.20 16.54
C ILE A 6 -45.32 -2.97 17.11
N GLY A 7 -44.62 -3.70 16.25
CA GLY A 7 -43.36 -4.33 16.55
C GLY A 7 -42.20 -3.44 16.10
N ARG A 8 -41.16 -3.33 16.93
CA ARG A 8 -39.89 -2.73 16.53
C ARG A 8 -38.80 -3.79 16.62
N GLY A 9 -37.90 -3.78 15.66
CA GLY A 9 -36.71 -4.65 15.64
C GLY A 9 -35.50 -3.82 15.23
N TYR A 10 -34.32 -4.24 15.68
CA TYR A 10 -33.07 -3.67 15.24
C TYR A 10 -32.52 -4.48 14.07
N VAL A 11 -31.98 -3.79 13.07
CA VAL A 11 -31.24 -4.40 11.97
C VAL A 11 -29.81 -3.89 12.06
N ALA A 12 -28.85 -4.80 12.18
CA ALA A 12 -27.45 -4.48 12.09
C ALA A 12 -27.02 -4.51 10.62
N ILE A 13 -26.41 -3.42 10.14
CA ILE A 13 -25.85 -3.31 8.80
C ILE A 13 -24.35 -3.11 8.96
N THR A 14 -23.57 -3.97 8.31
CA THR A 14 -22.11 -3.87 8.23
C THR A 14 -21.76 -3.49 6.80
N ILE A 15 -20.97 -2.43 6.65
CA ILE A 15 -20.37 -2.09 5.36
C ILE A 15 -19.08 -2.89 5.22
N LEU A 16 -18.94 -3.60 4.10
CA LEU A 16 -17.73 -4.34 3.77
C LEU A 16 -16.86 -3.47 2.86
N ASP A 17 -15.58 -3.45 3.17
CA ASP A 17 -14.57 -2.77 2.38
C ASP A 17 -14.34 -3.47 1.04
N ILE A 18 -14.05 -2.68 0.00
CA ILE A 18 -13.64 -3.16 -1.33
C ILE A 18 -12.32 -2.49 -1.68
N ASN A 19 -11.51 -3.13 -2.54
CA ASN A 19 -10.28 -2.52 -3.03
C ASN A 19 -10.62 -1.43 -4.06
N ASP A 20 -10.76 -0.19 -3.59
CA ASP A 20 -11.06 0.97 -4.44
C ASP A 20 -10.03 2.11 -4.30
N ASN A 21 -9.05 1.98 -3.41
CA ASN A 21 -7.89 2.86 -3.34
C ASN A 21 -6.66 2.13 -3.88
N ALA A 22 -5.84 2.84 -4.67
CA ALA A 22 -4.57 2.29 -5.14
C ALA A 22 -3.44 2.66 -4.17
N PRO A 23 -2.39 1.83 -4.05
CA PRO A 23 -1.22 2.19 -3.26
C PRO A 23 -0.54 3.46 -3.79
N GLU A 24 -0.24 4.39 -2.89
CA GLU A 24 0.47 5.65 -3.17
C GLU A 24 1.81 5.67 -2.42
N PHE A 25 2.88 6.19 -3.04
CA PHE A 25 4.14 6.38 -2.31
C PHE A 25 3.93 7.34 -1.13
N ALA A 26 4.46 6.99 0.04
CA ALA A 26 4.26 7.77 1.26
C ALA A 26 4.84 9.19 1.20
N MET A 27 5.79 9.41 0.28
CA MET A 27 6.44 10.70 0.01
C MET A 27 7.11 10.68 -1.37
N ASP A 28 7.52 11.85 -1.83
CA ASP A 28 8.45 11.98 -2.94
C ASP A 28 9.86 11.56 -2.47
N TYR A 29 10.42 10.55 -3.11
CA TYR A 29 11.74 10.02 -2.75
C TYR A 29 12.83 10.64 -3.63
N GLU A 30 13.81 11.28 -2.99
CA GLU A 30 15.02 11.78 -3.63
C GLU A 30 16.23 11.39 -2.76
N THR A 31 17.32 10.94 -3.39
CA THR A 31 18.55 10.58 -2.68
C THR A 31 19.77 10.87 -3.54
N THR A 32 20.89 11.17 -2.88
CA THR A 32 22.19 11.37 -3.51
C THR A 32 23.14 10.29 -3.06
N VAL A 33 23.83 9.65 -4.00
CA VAL A 33 24.77 8.55 -3.72
C VAL A 33 26.20 9.05 -3.89
N CYS A 34 27.06 8.76 -2.91
CA CYS A 34 28.47 9.11 -3.00
C CYS A 34 29.16 8.23 -4.06
N GLU A 35 30.09 8.80 -4.84
CA GLU A 35 30.80 8.06 -5.90
C GLU A 35 31.62 6.87 -5.37
N ASN A 36 32.00 6.91 -4.10
CA ASN A 36 32.74 5.85 -3.42
C ASN A 36 31.83 4.88 -2.63
N ALA A 37 30.51 4.98 -2.79
CA ALA A 37 29.56 4.06 -2.18
C ALA A 37 29.85 2.62 -2.62
N GLN A 38 29.79 1.70 -1.66
CA GLN A 38 30.10 0.30 -1.94
C GLN A 38 28.89 -0.40 -2.57
N PRO A 39 29.11 -1.36 -3.51
CA PRO A 39 28.02 -2.18 -4.04
C PRO A 39 27.25 -2.87 -2.91
N GLY A 40 25.91 -2.81 -2.98
CA GLY A 40 25.01 -3.37 -1.97
C GLY A 40 24.75 -2.46 -0.76
N GLN A 41 25.34 -1.27 -0.71
CA GLN A 41 24.97 -0.27 0.30
C GLN A 41 23.52 0.17 0.11
N VAL A 42 22.73 0.14 1.18
CA VAL A 42 21.36 0.65 1.19
C VAL A 42 21.39 2.18 1.17
N ILE A 43 20.80 2.78 0.15
CA ILE A 43 20.82 4.24 -0.08
C ILE A 43 19.48 4.92 0.21
N GLN A 44 18.37 4.17 0.18
CA GLN A 44 17.03 4.69 0.41
C GLN A 44 16.10 3.55 0.82
N LYS A 45 15.20 3.82 1.76
CA LYS A 45 14.03 2.97 2.05
C LYS A 45 12.79 3.66 1.50
N ILE A 46 11.96 2.90 0.78
CA ILE A 46 10.69 3.37 0.24
C ILE A 46 9.53 2.65 0.93
N SER A 47 8.36 3.29 0.89
CA SER A 47 7.10 2.79 1.45
C SER A 47 5.93 3.38 0.66
N ALA A 48 4.83 2.65 0.65
CA ALA A 48 3.56 3.10 0.10
C ALA A 48 2.46 3.01 1.17
N ILE A 49 1.36 3.71 0.94
CA ILE A 49 0.18 3.72 1.78
C ILE A 49 -1.04 3.40 0.93
N ASP A 50 -1.97 2.68 1.51
CA ASP A 50 -3.27 2.38 0.93
C ASP A 50 -4.32 2.65 2.02
N LYS A 51 -5.45 3.24 1.64
CA LYS A 51 -6.51 3.64 2.58
C LYS A 51 -7.56 2.55 2.79
N ASP A 52 -7.47 1.47 2.04
CA ASP A 52 -8.37 0.32 2.18
C ASP A 52 -8.08 -0.46 3.47
N ASP A 53 -9.11 -1.11 4.01
CA ASP A 53 -8.98 -1.94 5.20
C ASP A 53 -8.25 -3.25 4.86
N PRO A 54 -7.60 -3.92 5.84
CA PRO A 54 -7.08 -5.26 5.60
C PRO A 54 -8.19 -6.22 5.15
N PRO A 55 -7.97 -7.04 4.10
CA PRO A 55 -6.70 -7.28 3.40
C PRO A 55 -6.50 -6.44 2.13
N ASN A 56 -7.43 -5.55 1.79
CA ASN A 56 -7.39 -4.76 0.57
C ASN A 56 -6.25 -3.73 0.60
N GLY A 57 -6.04 -3.08 1.75
CA GLY A 57 -4.82 -2.34 2.06
C GLY A 57 -3.79 -3.21 2.79
N HIS A 58 -2.51 -2.86 2.69
CA HIS A 58 -1.34 -3.39 3.45
C HIS A 58 -0.44 -4.45 2.79
N GLN A 59 -0.67 -4.88 1.54
CA GLN A 59 0.29 -5.76 0.85
C GLN A 59 0.53 -5.30 -0.58
N PHE A 60 1.70 -4.69 -0.82
CA PHE A 60 2.11 -4.27 -2.15
C PHE A 60 3.54 -4.69 -2.46
N TYR A 61 3.82 -4.78 -3.76
CA TYR A 61 5.12 -5.13 -4.28
C TYR A 61 5.72 -3.96 -5.04
N PHE A 62 7.01 -3.72 -4.81
CA PHE A 62 7.78 -2.72 -5.53
C PHE A 62 8.55 -3.35 -6.68
N SER A 63 8.69 -2.60 -7.78
CA SER A 63 9.53 -2.96 -8.91
C SER A 63 10.22 -1.72 -9.46
N LEU A 64 11.38 -1.94 -10.10
CA LEU A 64 12.04 -0.91 -10.87
C LEU A 64 11.44 -0.88 -12.29
N THR A 65 11.41 0.29 -12.91
CA THR A 65 11.02 0.39 -14.33
C THR A 65 11.98 -0.42 -15.19
N ALA A 66 11.57 -0.77 -16.41
CA ALA A 66 12.41 -1.53 -17.31
C ALA A 66 13.75 -0.84 -17.58
N GLU A 67 13.78 0.48 -17.75
CA GLU A 67 15.03 1.22 -17.97
C GLU A 67 15.97 1.13 -16.76
N ALA A 68 15.42 1.28 -15.55
CA ALA A 68 16.18 1.20 -14.32
C ALA A 68 16.68 -0.23 -14.04
N ALA A 69 15.85 -1.24 -14.30
CA ALA A 69 16.23 -2.64 -14.14
C ALA A 69 17.36 -3.03 -15.11
N ASN A 70 17.33 -2.56 -16.35
CA ASN A 70 18.32 -2.92 -17.38
C ASN A 70 19.70 -2.31 -17.15
N ASN A 71 19.81 -1.21 -16.41
CA ASN A 71 21.10 -0.57 -16.14
C ASN A 71 21.89 -1.25 -15.01
N HIS A 72 21.24 -2.10 -14.20
CA HIS A 72 21.81 -2.83 -13.07
C HIS A 72 22.58 -1.99 -12.02
N ASN A 73 22.43 -0.66 -12.01
CA ASN A 73 23.11 0.21 -11.07
C ASN A 73 22.46 0.18 -9.67
N PHE A 74 21.15 -0.09 -9.62
CA PHE A 74 20.37 -0.16 -8.39
C PHE A 74 19.51 -1.41 -8.37
N THR A 75 19.28 -1.93 -7.16
CA THR A 75 18.43 -3.09 -6.92
C THR A 75 17.52 -2.83 -5.72
N LEU A 76 16.37 -3.53 -5.69
CA LEU A 76 15.53 -3.59 -4.50
C LEU A 76 16.01 -4.76 -3.64
N GLN A 77 16.43 -4.47 -2.41
CA GLN A 77 16.86 -5.52 -1.47
C GLN A 77 15.67 -6.34 -0.96
N ASP A 78 14.55 -5.68 -0.72
CA ASP A 78 13.24 -6.27 -0.44
C ASP A 78 12.22 -5.57 -1.34
N ASN A 79 11.34 -6.35 -1.94
CA ASN A 79 10.30 -5.84 -2.82
C ASN A 79 8.92 -5.84 -2.15
N LYS A 80 8.82 -6.23 -0.88
CA LYS A 80 7.56 -6.22 -0.13
C LYS A 80 7.47 -4.98 0.74
N GLY A 81 6.31 -4.36 0.72
CA GLY A 81 5.93 -3.28 1.62
C GLY A 81 4.94 -3.72 2.66
#